data_AF-A0A498FQM0-F1
#
_entry.id   AF-A0A498FQM0-F1
#
_cell.length_a   1.000
_cell.length_b   1.000
_cell.length_c   1.000
_cell.angle_alpha   90.00
_cell.angle_beta   90.00
_cell.angle_gamma   90.00
#
_symmetry.space_group_name_H-M   'P 1'
#
loop_
_entity.id
_entity.type
_entity.pdbx_description
1 polymer ?
#
loop_
_entity_poly.entity_id
_entity_poly.type
_entity_poly.pdbx_seq_one_letter_code
_entity_poly.pdbx_strand_id
1 'polypeptide(L)' 'MALSLFGFTSTWPYYPATASGFAFIGLLVALDDVIEHMTPYSTPLDQLWKRVVHPFVRILGI' A
#
# COMPACT_ATOMS: atom_id res chain seq x y z
N MET A 1 16.18 -0.86 23.78
CA MET A 1 15.01 -1.27 22.98
C MET A 1 13.68 -1.08 23.71
N ALA A 2 13.50 -1.60 24.94
CA ALA A 2 12.22 -1.57 25.64
C ALA A 2 11.72 -0.15 26.02
N LEU A 3 12.58 0.69 26.61
CA LEU A 3 12.23 2.08 26.96
C LEU A 3 11.89 2.95 25.75
N SER A 4 12.61 2.76 24.63
CA SER A 4 12.37 3.47 23.37
C SER A 4 11.06 3.05 22.70
N LEU A 5 10.72 1.76 22.73
CA LEU A 5 9.42 1.25 22.27
C LEU A 5 8.28 1.77 23.15
N PHE A 6 8.43 1.73 24.47
CA PHE A 6 7.45 2.25 25.42
C PHE A 6 7.15 3.74 25.16
N GLY A 7 8.18 4.60 25.16
CA GLY A 7 8.00 6.04 24.92
C GLY A 7 7.39 6.36 23.55
N PHE A 8 7.77 5.60 22.52
CA PHE A 8 7.20 5.75 21.18
C PHE A 8 5.72 5.29 21.12
N THR A 9 5.39 4.12 21.67
CA THR A 9 4.00 3.64 21.74
C THR A 9 3.11 4.50 22.63
N SER A 10 3.66 5.13 23.69
CA SER A 10 2.91 6.05 24.54
C SER A 10 2.62 7.38 23.85
N THR A 11 3.49 7.81 22.94
CA THR A 11 3.30 9.05 22.15
C THR A 11 2.40 8.80 20.93
N TRP A 12 2.54 7.64 20.30
CA TRP A 12 1.73 7.25 19.15
C TRP A 12 1.12 5.85 19.35
N PRO A 13 0.06 5.74 20.18
CA PRO A 13 -0.55 4.46 20.54
C PRO A 13 -1.20 3.74 19.37
N TYR A 14 -1.58 4.47 18.33
CA TYR A 14 -2.16 3.90 17.11
C TYR A 14 -1.11 3.36 16.14
N TYR A 15 0.16 3.69 16.30
CA TYR A 15 1.21 3.29 15.37
C TYR A 15 1.25 1.78 15.10
N PRO A 16 1.14 0.87 16.09
CA PRO A 16 1.16 -0.56 15.82
C PRO A 16 0.01 -1.01 14.91
N ALA A 17 -1.19 -0.45 15.10
CA ALA A 17 -2.37 -0.75 14.30
C ALA A 17 -2.29 -0.10 12.90
N THR A 18 -1.80 1.13 12.83
CA THR A 18 -1.60 1.84 11.57
C THR A 18 -0.52 1.17 10.73
N ALA A 19 0.62 0.81 11.33
CA ALA A 19 1.73 0.13 10.68
C ALA A 19 1.34 -1.27 10.21
N SER A 20 0.60 -2.05 11.01
CA SER A 20 0.12 -3.37 10.60
C SER A 20 -0.91 -3.26 9.46
N GLY A 21 -1.79 -2.25 9.50
CA GLY A 21 -2.72 -1.94 8.42
C GLY A 21 -2.00 -1.62 7.11
N PHE A 22 -1.02 -0.74 7.15
CA PHE A 22 -0.21 -0.40 5.96
C PHE A 22 0.59 -1.59 5.45
N ALA A 23 1.19 -2.39 6.33
CA ALA A 23 1.90 -3.60 5.94
C ALA A 23 0.98 -4.62 5.26
N PHE A 24 -0.25 -4.79 5.78
CA PHE A 24 -1.23 -5.68 5.19
C PHE A 24 -1.70 -5.19 3.81
N ILE A 25 -1.99 -3.90 3.67
CA ILE A 25 -2.35 -3.31 2.37
C ILE A 25 -1.19 -3.45 1.38
N GLY A 26 0.04 -3.16 1.81
CA GLY A 26 1.24 -3.33 0.98
C GLY A 26 1.44 -4.78 0.52
N LEU A 27 1.14 -5.76 1.38
CA LEU A 27 1.17 -7.17 1.01
C LEU A 27 0.14 -7.50 -0.07
N LEU A 28 -1.09 -6.97 0.02
CA LEU A 28 -2.11 -7.17 -1.01
C LEU A 28 -1.71 -6.56 -2.35
N VAL A 29 -1.10 -5.36 -2.34
CA VAL A 29 -0.57 -4.72 -3.55
C VAL A 29 0.55 -5.56 -4.17
N ALA A 30 1.49 -6.05 -3.36
CA ALA A 30 2.57 -6.90 -3.84
C ALA A 30 2.06 -8.25 -4.38
N LEU A 31 1.03 -8.82 -3.74
CA LEU A 31 0.39 -10.04 -4.23
C LEU A 31 -0.27 -9.83 -5.60
N ASP A 32 -0.97 -8.70 -5.77
CA ASP A 32 -1.58 -8.32 -7.04
C ASP A 32 -0.52 -8.22 -8.15
N ASP A 33 0.58 -7.51 -7.91
CA ASP A 33 1.70 -7.36 -8.84
C ASP A 33 2.34 -8.70 -9.22
N VAL A 34 2.55 -9.60 -8.24
CA VAL A 34 3.08 -10.96 -8.52
C VAL A 34 2.11 -11.77 -9.38
N ILE A 35 0.79 -11.66 -9.17
CA ILE A 35 -0.21 -12.35 -9.99
C ILE A 35 -0.19 -11.79 -11.42
N GLU A 36 -0.10 -10.47 -11.59
CA GLU A 36 0.03 -9.83 -12.90
C GLU A 36 1.31 -10.28 -13.61
N HIS A 37 2.41 -10.42 -12.87
CA HIS A 37 3.69 -10.82 -13.44
C HIS A 37 3.72 -12.30 -13.86
N MET A 38 3.04 -13.15 -13.09
CA MET A 38 3.01 -14.60 -13.33
C MET A 38 1.90 -15.05 -14.28
N THR A 39 0.89 -14.20 -14.53
CA THR A 39 -0.26 -14.56 -15.35
C THR A 39 -0.51 -13.54 -16.46
N PRO A 40 -1.04 -13.95 -17.62
CA PRO A 40 -1.36 -13.02 -18.71
C PRO A 40 -2.63 -12.19 -18.45
N TYR A 41 -3.18 -12.21 -17.23
CA TYR A 41 -4.43 -11.55 -16.89
C TYR A 41 -4.16 -10.21 -16.22
N SER A 42 -4.81 -9.15 -16.71
CA SER A 42 -4.79 -7.84 -16.04
C SER A 42 -5.42 -7.93 -14.66
N THR A 43 -4.69 -7.47 -13.65
CA THR A 43 -5.13 -7.51 -12.27
C THR A 43 -6.02 -6.32 -11.90
N PRO A 44 -6.78 -6.43 -10.79
CA PRO A 44 -7.61 -5.33 -10.29
C PRO A 44 -6.87 -4.00 -10.10
N LEU A 45 -5.60 -4.02 -9.67
CA LEU A 45 -4.83 -2.80 -9.47
C LEU A 45 -4.51 -2.09 -10.80
N ASP A 46 -4.15 -2.85 -11.85
CA ASP A 46 -3.91 -2.31 -13.20
C ASP A 46 -5.17 -1.67 -13.79
N GLN A 47 -6.35 -2.26 -13.56
CA GLN A 47 -7.61 -1.65 -13.96
C GLN A 47 -7.91 -0.35 -13.20
N LEU A 48 -7.63 -0.32 -11.90
CA LEU A 48 -7.77 0.88 -11.08
C LEU A 48 -6.83 1.99 -11.56
N TRP A 49 -5.59 1.65 -11.89
CA TRP A 49 -4.61 2.56 -12.47
C TRP A 49 -5.13 3.16 -13.77
N LYS A 50 -5.52 2.33 -14.74
CA LYS A 50 -5.98 2.77 -16.07
C LYS A 50 -7.24 3.65 -16.00
N ARG A 51 -8.19 3.32 -15.11
CA ARG A 51 -9.48 4.02 -15.03
C ARG A 51 -9.43 5.28 -14.18
N VAL A 52 -8.66 5.28 -13.10
CA VAL A 52 -8.73 6.34 -12.10
C VAL A 52 -7.41 7.09 -12.04
N VAL A 53 -6.30 6.42 -11.75
CA VAL A 53 -5.04 7.11 -11.42
C VAL A 53 -4.38 7.74 -12.65
N HIS A 54 -4.25 6.96 -13.73
CA HIS A 54 -3.64 7.38 -14.99
C HIS A 54 -4.24 8.66 -15.59
N PRO A 55 -5.58 8.83 -15.68
CA PRO A 55 -6.14 10.10 -16.18
C PRO A 55 -5.80 11.29 -15.28
N PHE A 56 -5.75 11.14 -13.95
CA PHE A 56 -5.34 12.22 -13.06
C PHE A 56 -3.86 12.60 -13.23
N VAL A 57 -2.97 11.61 -13.32
CA VAL A 57 -1.53 11.84 -13.58
C VAL A 57 -1.36 12.58 -14.90
N ARG A 58 -2.07 12.15 -15.95
CA ARG A 58 -2.05 12.79 -17.27
C ARG A 58 -2.56 14.23 -17.26
N ILE A 59 -3.62 14.52 -16.49
CA ILE A 59 -4.17 15.87 -16.34
C ILE A 59 -3.20 16.78 -15.57
N LEU A 60 -2.52 16.24 -14.55
CA LEU A 60 -1.60 16.99 -13.71
C LEU A 60 -0.22 17.19 -14.37
N GLY A 61 0.09 16.50 -15.48
CA GLY A 61 1.32 16.67 -16.23
C GLY A 61 2.58 16.20 -15.50
N ILE A 62 2.43 15.24 -14.59
CA ILE A 62 3.50 14.61 -13.80
C ILE A 62 3.91 13.28 -14.46
#